data_AF-G1VX69-F1
#
_entry.id   AF-G1VX69-F1
#
_cell.length_a   1.000
_cell.length_b   1.000
_cell.length_c   1.000
_cell.angle_alpha   90.00
_cell.angle_beta   90.00
_cell.angle_gamma   90.00
#
_symmetry.space_group_name_H-M   'P 1'
#
loop_
_entity.id
_entity.type
_entity.pdbx_description
1 polymer ?
#
loop_
_entity_poly.entity_id
_entity_poly.type
_entity_poly.pdbx_seq_one_letter_code
_entity_poly.pdbx_strand_id
1 'polypeptide(L)'
;MEGSKISTNPVKIIQGYYIAPDSSSGLSTQDLAKQLAESFKDDEVMFDIMLHTTMQARICGQMYKGGDYGGFWFIAHYGATYFYKNNGTWGKKDL
;
A
#
# COMPACT_ATOMS: atom_id res chain seq x y z
N MET A 1 24.00 21.68 7.63
CA MET A 1 23.72 20.23 7.63
C MET A 1 22.89 19.94 8.87
N GLU A 2 21.57 20.04 8.75
CA GLU A 2 20.69 19.60 9.84
C GLU A 2 20.70 18.07 9.83
N GLY A 3 21.24 17.49 10.90
CA GLY A 3 21.27 16.05 11.05
C GLY A 3 19.84 15.51 10.94
N SER A 4 19.65 14.56 10.02
CA SER A 4 18.46 13.73 9.94
C SER A 4 18.17 13.18 11.34
N LYS A 5 17.22 13.80 12.05
CA LYS A 5 16.72 13.28 13.30
C LYS A 5 15.73 12.19 12.94
N ILE A 6 16.13 10.95 13.13
CA ILE A 6 15.20 9.81 13.14
C ILE A 6 14.07 10.19 14.10
N SER A 7 12.82 10.11 13.63
CA SER A 7 11.65 10.34 14.46
C SER A 7 11.74 9.45 15.70
N THR A 8 11.59 10.03 16.89
CA THR A 8 11.59 9.27 18.16
C THR A 8 10.32 8.45 18.34
N ASN A 9 9.31 8.67 17.50
CA ASN A 9 8.08 7.89 17.48
C ASN A 9 8.21 6.81 16.40
N PRO A 10 8.18 5.51 16.77
CA PRO A 10 8.22 4.45 15.78
C PRO A 10 6.97 4.52 14.90
N VAL A 11 7.16 4.42 13.59
CA VAL A 11 6.05 4.27 12.63
C VAL A 11 5.33 2.96 12.95
N LYS A 12 3.99 2.97 12.97
CA LYS A 12 3.19 1.77 13.19
C LYS A 12 3.38 0.82 12.01
N ILE A 13 3.68 -0.45 12.28
CA ILE A 13 3.86 -1.47 11.26
C ILE A 13 2.64 -2.39 11.24
N ILE A 14 2.02 -2.56 10.08
CA ILE A 14 0.90 -3.47 9.85
C ILE A 14 1.41 -4.65 9.03
N GLN A 15 1.40 -5.85 9.62
CA GLN A 15 1.69 -7.09 8.90
C GLN A 15 0.49 -8.00 8.95
N GLY A 16 0.21 -8.71 7.87
CA GLY A 16 -0.89 -9.65 7.91
C GLY A 16 -1.27 -10.29 6.59
N TYR A 17 -2.38 -11.00 6.66
CA TYR A 17 -3.02 -11.67 5.55
C TYR A 17 -4.44 -11.11 5.42
N TYR A 18 -4.76 -10.56 4.25
CA TYR A 18 -6.04 -9.94 3.98
C TYR A 18 -6.76 -10.72 2.89
N ILE A 19 -7.97 -11.20 3.18
CA ILE A 19 -8.85 -11.82 2.18
C ILE A 19 -9.72 -10.71 1.62
N ALA A 20 -9.52 -10.37 0.35
CA ALA A 20 -10.43 -9.45 -0.30
C ALA A 20 -11.79 -10.13 -0.52
N PRO A 21 -12.91 -9.40 -0.39
CA PRO A 21 -14.21 -9.94 -0.75
C PRO A 21 -14.19 -10.44 -2.18
N ASP A 22 -14.92 -11.54 -2.45
CA ASP A 22 -15.09 -12.08 -3.79
C ASP A 22 -15.47 -10.97 -4.77
N SER A 23 -14.91 -11.04 -5.98
CA SER A 23 -14.85 -9.95 -6.97
C SER A 23 -16.20 -9.57 -7.60
N SER A 24 -17.33 -9.74 -6.90
CA SER A 24 -18.65 -9.26 -7.35
C SER A 24 -18.69 -7.75 -7.61
N SER A 25 -17.65 -7.01 -7.16
CA SER A 25 -17.44 -5.59 -7.42
C SER A 25 -16.79 -5.26 -8.78
N GLY A 26 -16.27 -6.25 -9.52
CA GLY A 26 -15.59 -6.03 -10.81
C GLY A 26 -14.23 -5.31 -10.73
N LEU A 27 -13.72 -5.07 -9.51
CA LEU A 27 -12.45 -4.39 -9.30
C LEU A 27 -11.25 -5.32 -9.58
N SER A 28 -10.18 -4.75 -10.13
CA SER A 28 -8.92 -5.46 -10.29
C SER A 28 -8.25 -5.70 -8.93
N THR A 29 -7.40 -6.72 -8.82
CA THR A 29 -6.57 -6.95 -7.62
C THR A 29 -5.71 -5.74 -7.27
N GLN A 30 -5.27 -4.97 -8.27
CA GLN A 30 -4.51 -3.73 -8.06
C GLN A 30 -5.38 -2.63 -7.44
N ASP A 31 -6.65 -2.52 -7.83
CA ASP A 31 -7.57 -1.53 -7.24
C ASP A 31 -7.96 -1.91 -5.81
N LEU A 32 -8.14 -3.20 -5.52
CA LEU A 32 -8.30 -3.70 -4.15
C LEU A 32 -7.07 -3.40 -3.29
N ALA A 33 -5.86 -3.56 -3.84
CA ALA A 33 -4.63 -3.18 -3.14
C ALA A 33 -4.57 -1.67 -2.84
N LYS A 34 -4.96 -0.81 -3.79
CA LYS A 34 -5.06 0.63 -3.55
C LYS A 34 -6.09 0.94 -2.47
N GLN A 35 -7.28 0.31 -2.51
CA GLN A 35 -8.31 0.50 -1.49
C GLN A 35 -7.84 0.08 -0.09
N LEU A 36 -7.11 -1.04 0.00
CA LEU A 36 -6.51 -1.48 1.26
C LEU A 36 -5.49 -0.45 1.76
N ALA A 37 -4.61 0.06 0.88
CA ALA A 37 -3.68 1.13 1.25
C ALA A 37 -4.41 2.42 1.67
N GLU A 38 -5.50 2.80 1.00
CA GLU A 38 -6.35 3.95 1.36
C GLU A 38 -7.02 3.82 2.71
N SER A 39 -7.27 2.59 3.19
CA SER A 39 -7.81 2.38 4.54
C SER A 39 -6.88 2.87 5.64
N PHE A 40 -5.59 3.10 5.32
CA PHE A 40 -4.58 3.62 6.23
C PHE A 40 -4.33 5.12 6.11
N LYS A 41 -5.10 5.86 5.29
CA LYS A 41 -4.84 7.28 4.97
C LYS A 41 -4.76 8.23 6.18
N ASP A 42 -5.41 7.88 7.29
CA ASP A 42 -5.47 8.72 8.49
C ASP A 42 -4.34 8.41 9.49
N ASP A 43 -3.53 7.38 9.22
CA ASP A 43 -2.43 6.92 10.05
C ASP A 43 -1.08 7.06 9.33
N GLU A 44 0.00 7.33 10.07
CA GLU A 44 1.36 7.17 9.57
C GLU A 44 1.81 5.72 9.81
N VAL A 45 1.84 4.91 8.75
CA VAL A 45 2.10 3.47 8.83
C VAL A 45 3.04 2.97 7.75
N MET A 46 3.76 1.90 8.08
CA MET A 46 4.31 0.97 7.11
C MET A 46 3.45 -0.29 7.10
N PHE A 47 3.34 -0.95 5.96
CA PHE A 47 2.57 -2.19 5.84
C PHE A 47 3.26 -3.22 4.95
N ASP A 48 3.05 -4.49 5.30
CA ASP A 48 3.51 -5.66 4.55
C ASP A 48 2.45 -6.77 4.64
N ILE A 49 1.63 -6.88 3.60
CA ILE A 49 0.39 -7.64 3.62
C ILE A 49 0.33 -8.61 2.45
N MET A 50 0.01 -9.87 2.74
CA MET A 50 -0.43 -10.83 1.73
C MET A 50 -1.90 -10.58 1.41
N LEU A 51 -2.19 -10.12 0.20
CA LEU A 51 -3.53 -9.89 -0.31
C LEU A 51 -4.00 -11.12 -1.09
N HIS A 52 -5.01 -11.81 -0.55
CA HIS A 52 -5.66 -12.94 -1.21
C HIS A 52 -6.88 -12.43 -1.98
N THR A 53 -6.80 -12.47 -3.31
CA THR A 53 -7.94 -12.36 -4.22
C THR A 53 -8.01 -13.63 -5.09
N THR A 54 -8.70 -13.59 -6.24
CA THR A 54 -8.50 -14.61 -7.30
C THR A 54 -7.03 -14.79 -7.69
N MET A 55 -6.19 -13.79 -7.39
CA MET A 55 -4.75 -13.86 -7.47
C MET A 55 -4.13 -13.51 -6.12
N GLN A 56 -3.13 -14.27 -5.69
CA GLN A 56 -2.32 -13.92 -4.53
C GLN A 56 -1.30 -12.84 -4.92
N ALA A 57 -1.28 -11.75 -4.16
CA ALA A 57 -0.30 -10.68 -4.29
C ALA A 57 0.24 -10.29 -2.92
N ARG A 58 1.50 -9.86 -2.84
CA ARG A 58 2.05 -9.20 -1.67
C ARG A 58 2.07 -7.71 -1.92
N ILE A 59 1.61 -6.93 -0.94
CA ILE A 59 1.75 -5.48 -0.95
C ILE A 59 2.64 -5.02 0.20
N CYS A 60 3.67 -4.23 -0.12
CA CYS A 60 4.58 -3.68 0.88
C CYS A 60 4.80 -2.20 0.62
N GLY A 61 4.58 -1.36 1.61
CA GLY A 61 4.60 0.08 1.41
C GLY A 61 4.38 0.89 2.67
N GLN A 62 4.03 2.15 2.46
CA GLN A 62 3.80 3.13 3.51
C GLN A 62 2.68 4.09 3.13
N MET A 63 1.98 4.58 4.14
CA MET A 63 1.00 5.66 4.02
C MET A 63 1.35 6.73 5.04
N TYR A 64 1.34 7.99 4.62
CA TYR A 64 1.56 9.12 5.52
C TYR A 64 0.22 9.66 6.02
N LYS A 65 0.24 10.19 7.25
CA LYS A 65 -0.94 10.80 7.86
C LYS A 65 -1.54 11.89 6.97
N GLY A 66 -2.86 11.83 6.78
CA GLY A 66 -3.60 12.74 5.89
C GLY A 66 -3.78 12.17 4.48
N GLY A 67 -3.03 11.13 4.12
CA GLY A 67 -3.31 10.31 2.95
C GLY A 67 -2.93 10.92 1.61
N ASP A 68 -2.35 12.11 1.56
CA ASP A 68 -1.95 12.74 0.30
C ASP A 68 -0.70 12.14 -0.31
N TYR A 69 0.13 11.49 0.52
CA TYR A 69 1.39 10.87 0.15
C TYR A 69 1.46 9.43 0.64
N GLY A 70 2.11 8.59 -0.15
CA GLY A 70 2.33 7.18 0.20
C GLY A 70 2.79 6.39 -1.01
N GLY A 71 2.86 5.07 -0.86
CA GLY A 71 3.17 4.19 -1.97
C GLY A 71 3.35 2.76 -1.51
N PHE A 72 3.23 1.82 -2.44
CA PHE A 72 3.46 0.41 -2.19
C PHE A 72 3.91 -0.33 -3.44
N TRP A 73 4.69 -1.37 -3.21
CA TRP A 73 4.98 -2.42 -4.16
C TRP A 73 3.80 -3.36 -4.22
N PHE A 74 3.27 -3.58 -5.42
CA PHE A 74 2.35 -4.66 -5.73
C PHE A 74 3.14 -5.78 -6.38
N ILE A 75 3.27 -6.93 -5.72
CA ILE A 75 4.10 -8.04 -6.16
C ILE A 75 3.22 -9.26 -6.42
N ALA A 76 3.18 -9.72 -7.66
CA ALA A 76 2.46 -10.91 -8.09
C ALA A 76 3.36 -11.83 -8.91
N HIS A 77 2.89 -13.03 -9.24
CA HIS A 77 3.69 -14.03 -9.97
C HIS A 77 4.17 -13.58 -11.36
N TYR A 78 3.48 -12.62 -11.99
CA TYR A 78 3.84 -12.10 -13.32
C TYR A 78 4.69 -10.83 -13.30
N GLY A 79 5.00 -10.28 -12.13
CA GLY A 79 5.82 -9.06 -12.03
C GLY A 79 5.49 -8.19 -10.82
N ALA A 80 6.13 -7.03 -10.79
CA ALA A 80 5.95 -6.03 -9.74
C ALA A 80 5.60 -4.66 -10.34
N THR A 81 4.65 -3.98 -9.71
CA THR A 81 4.29 -2.59 -10.04
C THR A 81 4.45 -1.74 -8.79
N TYR A 82 5.10 -0.59 -8.91
CA TYR A 82 5.11 0.41 -7.84
C TYR A 82 3.94 1.38 -8.00
N PHE A 83 3.07 1.45 -7.00
CA PHE A 83 2.07 2.49 -6.89
C PHE A 83 2.59 3.59 -5.96
N TYR A 84 2.49 4.84 -6.39
CA TYR A 84 2.84 5.99 -5.57
C TYR A 84 1.65 6.94 -5.48
N LYS A 85 1.49 7.57 -4.33
CA LYS A 85 0.47 8.61 -4.11
C LYS A 85 1.16 9.94 -3.91
N ASN A 86 0.72 10.94 -4.67
CA ASN A 86 1.24 12.30 -4.59
C ASN A 86 0.05 13.27 -4.72
N ASN A 87 -0.10 14.17 -3.75
CA ASN A 87 -1.21 15.12 -3.66
C ASN A 87 -2.58 14.43 -3.87
N GLY A 88 -2.82 13.33 -3.14
CA GLY A 88 -4.09 12.62 -3.17
C GLY A 88 -4.31 11.71 -4.39
N THR A 89 -3.42 11.75 -5.39
CA THR A 89 -3.60 11.02 -6.67
C THR A 89 -2.65 9.83 -6.77
N TRP A 90 -3.17 8.67 -7.19
CA TRP A 90 -2.38 7.49 -7.48
C TRP A 90 -1.74 7.55 -8.86
N GLY A 91 -0.42 7.38 -8.91
CA GLY A 91 0.34 7.03 -10.11
C GLY A 91 0.89 5.61 -10.02
N LYS A 92 1.45 5.11 -11.13
CA LYS A 92 2.11 3.82 -11.19
C LYS A 92 3.40 3.84 -12.00
N LYS A 93 4.31 2.93 -11.68
CA LYS A 93 5.51 2.63 -12.45
C LYS A 93 5.69 1.11 -12.48
N ASP A 94 5.62 0.53 -13.68
CA ASP A 94 5.90 -0.89 -13.88
C ASP A 94 7.42 -1.11 -13.83
N LEU A 95 7.85 -2.24 -13.25
CA LEU A 95 9.26 -2.65 -13.15
C LEU A 95 9.56 -3.90 -13.98
#